data_AF-A0A914EEE8-F1
#
_entry.id   AF-A0A914EEE8-F1
#
_cell.length_a   1.000
_cell.length_b   1.000
_cell.length_c   1.000
_cell.angle_alpha   90.00
_cell.angle_beta   90.00
_cell.angle_gamma   90.00
#
_symmetry.space_group_name_H-M   'P 1'
#
loop_
_entity.id
_entity.type
_entity.pdbx_description
1 polymer ?
#
loop_
_entity_poly.entity_id
_entity_poly.type
_entity_poly.pdbx_seq_one_letter_code
_entity_poly.pdbx_strand_id
1 'polypeptide(L)'
;MITIVELIYLEETPKFLLINKQDPEAAHKAMEFYQGQYEIGSKLDEILKEHEEEAKISFCRGFIQMIKVPHQRKAFIIGILALQIIAGIWSITFLSSDLFMAYFDSELAQYASFIFMVADFIACIIGNVISEKFTRRVLLLSSAIGNTICLLGYVVFDRLAFYVYDSLKYLSVISIVLYGITYGIGVGPISYFITSEITSQQHRALIQSMVFAVNTLSGFVLGLVTLPAYNWIGVWSFLPLYIIPSILCIIYLYYNLPETKGREIADILRDMKRK
;
A
#
# COMPACT_ATOMS: atom_id res chain seq x y z
N MET A 1 15.38 -17.06 1.14
CA MET A 1 15.95 -18.38 1.48
C MET A 1 15.05 -19.14 2.45
N ILE A 2 14.63 -18.56 3.58
CA ILE A 2 13.68 -19.22 4.51
C ILE A 2 12.33 -19.51 3.84
N THR A 3 11.79 -18.55 3.09
CA THR A 3 10.53 -18.69 2.34
C THR A 3 10.53 -19.80 1.28
N ILE A 4 11.70 -20.15 0.73
CA ILE A 4 11.81 -21.21 -0.30
C ILE A 4 11.66 -22.59 0.36
N VAL A 5 12.17 -22.75 1.59
CA VAL A 5 12.03 -24.00 2.34
C VAL A 5 10.59 -24.22 2.78
N GLU A 6 9.88 -23.15 3.19
CA GLU A 6 8.47 -23.21 3.56
C GLU A 6 7.56 -23.57 2.37
N LEU A 7 7.89 -23.08 1.18
CA LEU A 7 7.17 -23.38 -0.08
C LEU A 7 7.19 -24.86 -0.46
N ILE A 8 8.20 -25.62 -0.02
CA ILE A 8 8.28 -27.07 -0.30
C ILE A 8 7.23 -27.86 0.49
N TYR A 9 6.79 -27.33 1.65
CA TYR A 9 5.79 -27.98 2.50
C TYR A 9 4.35 -27.55 2.20
N LEU A 10 4.16 -26.55 1.34
CA LEU A 10 2.85 -26.04 0.97
C LEU A 10 2.31 -26.78 -0.25
N GLU A 11 1.04 -27.17 -0.20
CA GLU A 11 0.37 -27.70 -1.39
C GLU A 11 0.13 -26.60 -2.44
N GLU A 12 0.10 -26.97 -3.71
CA GLU A 12 -0.21 -26.04 -4.79
C GLU A 12 -1.61 -25.43 -4.62
N THR A 13 -1.82 -24.21 -5.14
CA THR A 13 -3.11 -23.53 -4.97
C THR A 13 -4.25 -24.32 -5.62
N PRO A 14 -5.39 -24.54 -4.92
CA PRO A 14 -6.53 -25.29 -5.47
C PRO A 14 -7.03 -24.75 -6.81
N LYS A 15 -7.03 -23.43 -6.99
CA LYS A 15 -7.40 -22.75 -8.24
C LYS A 15 -6.48 -23.16 -9.41
N PHE A 16 -5.17 -23.27 -9.18
CA PHE A 16 -4.21 -23.71 -10.20
C PHE A 16 -4.37 -25.19 -10.56
N LEU A 17 -4.53 -26.07 -9.56
CA LEU A 17 -4.73 -27.50 -9.77
C LEU A 17 -6.01 -27.79 -10.58
N LEU A 18 -7.09 -27.09 -10.25
CA LEU A 18 -8.38 -27.26 -10.90
C LEU A 18 -8.42 -26.71 -12.34
N ILE A 19 -7.85 -25.52 -12.56
CA ILE A 19 -7.99 -24.83 -13.85
C ILE A 19 -6.85 -25.19 -14.81
N ASN A 20 -5.61 -25.07 -14.36
CA ASN A 20 -4.44 -25.22 -15.23
C ASN A 20 -4.03 -26.68 -15.38
N LYS A 21 -4.11 -27.47 -14.29
CA LYS A 21 -3.80 -28.91 -14.33
C LYS A 21 -5.01 -29.80 -14.60
N GLN A 22 -6.23 -29.25 -14.55
CA GLN A 22 -7.49 -29.99 -14.75
C GLN A 22 -7.60 -31.23 -13.84
N ASP A 23 -7.06 -31.13 -12.62
CA ASP A 23 -7.04 -32.21 -11.63
C ASP A 23 -7.92 -31.83 -10.43
N PRO A 24 -9.23 -32.17 -10.48
CA PRO A 24 -10.17 -31.83 -9.42
C PRO A 24 -9.90 -32.60 -8.12
N GLU A 25 -9.30 -33.80 -8.17
CA GLU A 25 -8.98 -34.57 -6.97
C GLU A 25 -7.82 -33.94 -6.21
N ALA A 26 -6.77 -33.52 -6.91
CA ALA A 26 -5.66 -32.78 -6.30
C ALA A 26 -6.12 -31.42 -5.76
N ALA A 27 -7.01 -30.72 -6.48
CA ALA A 27 -7.60 -29.47 -6.00
C ALA A 27 -8.44 -29.66 -4.72
N HIS A 28 -9.15 -30.79 -4.61
CA HIS A 28 -9.91 -31.14 -3.41
C HIS A 28 -8.99 -31.37 -2.21
N LYS A 29 -7.91 -32.14 -2.37
CA LYS A 29 -6.91 -32.39 -1.32
C LYS A 29 -6.23 -31.10 -0.84
N ALA A 30 -5.87 -30.23 -1.78
CA ALA A 30 -5.31 -28.93 -1.46
C ALA A 30 -6.32 -28.05 -0.69
N MET A 31 -7.61 -28.09 -1.05
CA MET A 31 -8.63 -27.38 -0.26
C MET A 31 -8.83 -27.99 1.13
N GLU A 32 -8.80 -29.31 1.28
CA GLU A 32 -8.85 -29.96 2.60
C GLU A 32 -7.67 -29.52 3.47
N PHE A 33 -6.46 -29.46 2.91
CA PHE A 33 -5.25 -29.00 3.61
C PHE A 33 -5.39 -27.55 4.11
N TYR A 34 -5.92 -26.64 3.29
CA TYR A 34 -6.00 -25.21 3.62
C TYR A 34 -7.25 -24.79 4.40
N GLN A 35 -8.40 -25.43 4.20
CA GLN A 35 -9.70 -24.97 4.69
C GLN A 35 -10.46 -26.02 5.53
N GLY A 36 -9.95 -27.26 5.62
CA GLY A 36 -10.66 -28.38 6.23
C GLY A 36 -11.80 -28.92 5.36
N GLN A 37 -12.57 -29.89 5.87
CA GLN A 37 -13.52 -30.70 5.09
C GLN A 37 -14.88 -30.04 4.78
N TYR A 38 -15.09 -28.76 5.13
CA TYR A 38 -16.42 -28.15 5.04
C TYR A 38 -16.67 -27.49 3.68
N GLU A 39 -17.72 -27.95 2.97
CA GLU A 39 -18.25 -27.35 1.73
C GLU A 39 -17.23 -27.17 0.58
N ILE A 40 -16.36 -28.16 0.36
CA ILE A 40 -15.32 -28.11 -0.68
C ILE A 40 -15.93 -28.15 -2.09
N GLY A 41 -16.97 -28.96 -2.31
CA GLY A 41 -17.59 -29.12 -3.63
C GLY A 41 -18.22 -27.84 -4.17
N SER A 42 -19.00 -27.11 -3.35
CA SER A 42 -19.62 -25.85 -3.75
C SER A 42 -18.59 -24.76 -4.05
N LYS A 43 -17.47 -24.72 -3.30
CA LYS A 43 -16.36 -23.80 -3.56
C LYS A 43 -15.59 -24.13 -4.83
N LEU A 44 -15.39 -25.41 -5.17
CA LEU A 44 -14.77 -25.79 -6.45
C LEU A 44 -15.62 -25.30 -7.63
N ASP A 45 -16.94 -25.46 -7.53
CA ASP A 45 -17.89 -24.98 -8.55
C ASP A 45 -17.89 -23.45 -8.66
N GLU A 46 -17.75 -22.74 -7.54
CA GLU A 46 -17.61 -21.28 -7.52
C GLU A 46 -16.32 -20.83 -8.22
N ILE A 47 -15.18 -21.49 -7.94
CA ILE A 47 -13.90 -21.22 -8.59
C ILE A 47 -13.98 -21.42 -10.12
N LEU A 48 -14.67 -22.47 -10.58
CA LEU A 48 -14.87 -22.72 -12.00
C LEU A 48 -15.73 -21.64 -12.66
N LYS A 49 -16.84 -21.26 -12.03
CA LYS A 49 -17.70 -20.16 -12.52
C LYS A 49 -16.95 -18.85 -12.59
N GLU A 50 -16.18 -18.51 -11.56
CA GLU A 50 -15.33 -17.32 -11.55
C GLU A 50 -14.32 -17.33 -12.70
N HIS A 51 -13.67 -18.47 -12.95
CA HIS A 51 -12.71 -18.59 -14.03
C HIS A 51 -13.36 -18.41 -15.40
N GLU A 52 -14.53 -18.98 -15.63
CA GLU A 52 -15.27 -18.78 -16.88
C GLU A 52 -15.67 -17.31 -17.10
N GLU A 53 -15.99 -16.58 -16.03
CA GLU A 53 -16.27 -15.15 -16.11
C GLU A 53 -15.00 -14.32 -16.37
N GLU A 54 -13.88 -14.65 -15.74
CA GLU A 54 -12.57 -14.02 -15.95
C GLU A 54 -12.04 -14.29 -17.39
N ALA A 55 -12.12 -15.53 -17.87
CA ALA A 55 -11.62 -15.95 -19.18
C ALA A 55 -12.36 -15.31 -20.36
N LYS A 56 -13.62 -14.88 -20.16
CA LYS A 56 -14.41 -14.16 -21.17
C LYS A 56 -13.91 -12.73 -21.44
N ILE A 57 -13.01 -12.20 -20.60
CA ILE A 57 -12.53 -10.83 -20.67
C ILE A 57 -11.05 -10.83 -21.11
N SER A 58 -10.81 -10.57 -22.40
CA SER A 58 -9.47 -10.24 -22.87
C SER A 58 -8.94 -8.98 -22.17
N PHE A 59 -7.63 -8.92 -21.91
CA PHE A 59 -6.97 -7.78 -21.25
C PHE A 59 -7.33 -6.42 -21.85
N CYS A 60 -7.32 -6.29 -23.19
CA CYS A 60 -7.68 -5.05 -23.87
C CYS A 60 -9.14 -4.65 -23.61
N ARG A 61 -10.05 -5.64 -23.57
CA ARG A 61 -11.47 -5.42 -23.29
C ARG A 61 -11.67 -5.01 -21.83
N GLY A 62 -10.96 -5.65 -20.90
CA GLY A 62 -10.97 -5.31 -19.48
C GLY A 62 -10.43 -3.91 -19.20
N PHE A 63 -9.37 -3.49 -19.89
CA PHE A 63 -8.84 -2.12 -19.78
C PHE A 63 -9.83 -1.06 -20.29
N ILE A 64 -10.44 -1.31 -21.45
CA ILE A 64 -11.47 -0.41 -22.01
C ILE A 64 -12.68 -0.34 -21.07
N GLN A 65 -13.10 -1.46 -20.50
CA GLN A 65 -14.21 -1.53 -19.54
C GLN A 65 -13.87 -0.78 -18.25
N MET A 66 -12.67 -0.94 -17.71
CA MET A 66 -12.19 -0.18 -16.54
C MET A 66 -12.31 1.33 -16.74
N ILE A 67 -11.93 1.84 -17.93
CA ILE A 67 -12.01 3.26 -18.24
C ILE A 67 -13.46 3.73 -18.47
N LYS A 68 -14.27 2.92 -19.16
CA LYS A 68 -15.65 3.28 -19.53
C LYS A 68 -16.64 3.16 -18.39
N VAL A 69 -16.46 2.21 -17.48
CA VAL A 69 -17.39 1.94 -16.37
C VAL A 69 -17.07 2.87 -15.20
N PRO A 70 -17.98 3.79 -14.81
CA PRO A 70 -17.70 4.82 -13.82
C PRO A 70 -17.22 4.28 -12.46
N HIS A 71 -17.86 3.22 -11.96
CA HIS A 71 -17.46 2.61 -10.68
C HIS A 71 -16.05 1.99 -10.76
N GLN A 72 -15.69 1.31 -11.85
CA GLN A 72 -14.37 0.68 -12.00
C GLN A 72 -13.28 1.72 -12.13
N ARG A 73 -13.54 2.80 -12.89
CA ARG A 73 -12.65 3.95 -12.98
C ARG A 73 -12.43 4.59 -11.61
N LYS A 74 -13.49 4.72 -10.81
CA LYS A 74 -13.41 5.26 -9.44
C LYS A 74 -12.58 4.35 -8.53
N ALA A 75 -12.76 3.03 -8.60
CA ALA A 75 -11.94 2.04 -7.89
C ALA A 75 -10.46 2.17 -8.28
N PHE A 76 -10.16 2.27 -9.58
CA PHE A 76 -8.80 2.44 -10.09
C PHE A 76 -8.14 3.73 -9.59
N ILE A 77 -8.84 4.87 -9.65
CA ILE A 77 -8.33 6.15 -9.16
C ILE A 77 -8.09 6.10 -7.64
N ILE A 78 -9.04 5.56 -6.87
CA ILE A 78 -8.88 5.40 -5.42
C ILE A 78 -7.65 4.53 -5.10
N GLY A 79 -7.45 3.44 -5.83
CA GLY A 79 -6.30 2.55 -5.67
C GLY A 79 -4.97 3.25 -5.95
N ILE A 80 -4.87 4.00 -7.07
CA ILE A 80 -3.68 4.80 -7.38
C ILE A 80 -3.39 5.80 -6.26
N LEU A 81 -4.39 6.57 -5.83
CA LEU A 81 -4.20 7.63 -4.84
C LEU A 81 -3.84 7.06 -3.46
N ALA A 82 -4.41 5.90 -3.08
CA ALA A 82 -4.06 5.23 -1.84
C ALA A 82 -2.60 4.77 -1.83
N LEU A 83 -2.10 4.20 -2.93
CA LEU A 83 -0.68 3.84 -3.06
C LEU A 83 0.23 5.05 -3.23
N GLN A 84 -0.22 6.12 -3.88
CA GLN A 84 0.58 7.32 -4.08
C GLN A 84 0.94 8.02 -2.76
N ILE A 85 0.10 7.93 -1.73
CA ILE A 85 0.41 8.43 -0.36
C ILE A 85 1.63 7.71 0.23
N ILE A 86 1.84 6.44 -0.15
CA ILE A 86 2.93 5.60 0.33
C ILE A 86 4.22 5.84 -0.45
N ALA A 87 4.13 6.32 -1.69
CA ALA A 87 5.28 6.35 -2.61
C ALA A 87 6.54 7.01 -2.01
N GLY A 88 6.39 7.96 -1.08
CA GLY A 88 7.49 8.60 -0.38
C GLY A 88 8.28 7.73 0.60
N ILE A 89 7.70 6.66 1.16
CA ILE A 89 8.41 5.78 2.09
C ILE A 89 9.62 5.14 1.43
N TRP A 90 9.52 4.74 0.16
CA TRP A 90 10.60 4.07 -0.56
C TRP A 90 11.83 4.96 -0.67
N SER A 91 11.63 6.21 -1.11
CA SER A 91 12.71 7.17 -1.23
C SER A 91 13.32 7.52 0.13
N ILE A 92 12.49 7.72 1.16
CA ILE A 92 12.96 8.04 2.51
C ILE A 92 13.74 6.88 3.11
N THR A 93 13.28 5.65 2.94
CA THR A 93 13.98 4.47 3.43
C THR A 93 15.34 4.31 2.76
N PHE A 94 15.41 4.45 1.42
CA PHE A 94 16.68 4.34 0.70
C PHE A 94 17.66 5.46 1.00
N LEU A 95 17.18 6.68 1.21
CA LEU A 95 18.00 7.86 1.45
C LEU A 95 18.13 8.21 2.94
N SER A 96 17.56 7.42 3.86
CA SER A 96 17.48 7.76 5.29
C SER A 96 18.85 8.06 5.91
N SER A 97 19.85 7.25 5.62
CA SER A 97 21.23 7.48 6.06
C SER A 97 21.80 8.78 5.50
N ASP A 98 21.59 9.06 4.20
CA ASP A 98 22.06 10.28 3.54
C ASP A 98 21.40 11.54 4.12
N LEU A 99 20.09 11.45 4.42
CA LEU A 99 19.34 12.52 5.07
C LEU A 99 19.89 12.80 6.48
N PHE A 100 20.22 11.75 7.25
CA PHE A 100 20.75 11.93 8.60
C PHE A 100 22.23 12.35 8.62
N MET A 101 23.01 12.01 7.61
CA MET A 101 24.39 12.50 7.44
C MET A 101 24.47 14.02 7.23
N ALA A 102 23.36 14.69 6.90
CA ALA A 102 23.32 16.15 6.86
C ALA A 102 23.45 16.80 8.25
N TYR A 103 23.21 16.06 9.34
CA TYR A 103 23.18 16.58 10.70
C TYR A 103 24.15 15.89 11.67
N PHE A 104 24.53 14.65 11.37
CA PHE A 104 25.32 13.78 12.25
C PHE A 104 26.49 13.14 11.49
N ASP A 105 27.48 12.69 12.25
CA ASP A 105 28.54 11.83 11.73
C ASP A 105 27.97 10.53 11.16
N SER A 106 28.71 9.92 10.22
CA SER A 106 28.24 8.73 9.47
C SER A 106 27.80 7.59 10.39
N GLU A 107 28.49 7.37 11.51
CA GLU A 107 28.12 6.31 12.46
C GLU A 107 26.77 6.58 13.14
N LEU A 108 26.56 7.80 13.66
CA LEU A 108 25.30 8.20 14.28
C LEU A 108 24.14 8.24 13.28
N ALA A 109 24.39 8.67 12.04
CA ALA A 109 23.40 8.67 10.96
C ALA A 109 22.93 7.25 10.62
N GLN A 110 23.87 6.28 10.58
CA GLN A 110 23.54 4.87 10.36
C GLN A 110 22.72 4.29 11.54
N TYR A 111 23.07 4.61 12.79
CA TYR A 111 22.26 4.20 13.95
C TYR A 111 20.85 4.81 13.91
N ALA A 112 20.71 6.07 13.53
CA ALA A 112 19.41 6.72 13.39
C ALA A 112 18.55 6.07 12.29
N SER A 113 19.15 5.74 11.13
CA SER A 113 18.48 4.99 10.06
C SER A 113 18.07 3.59 10.53
N PHE A 114 18.93 2.88 11.25
CA PHE A 114 18.61 1.58 11.84
C PHE A 114 17.41 1.67 12.80
N ILE A 115 17.39 2.65 13.70
CA ILE A 115 16.27 2.88 14.63
C ILE A 115 14.98 3.16 13.86
N PHE A 116 15.04 3.99 12.82
CA PHE A 116 13.89 4.25 11.93
C PHE A 116 13.33 2.95 11.34
N MET A 117 14.19 2.09 10.78
CA MET A 117 13.73 0.84 10.16
C MET A 117 13.17 -0.15 11.19
N VAL A 118 13.78 -0.25 12.37
CA VAL A 118 13.27 -1.11 13.45
C VAL A 118 11.91 -0.60 13.96
N ALA A 119 11.76 0.71 14.12
CA ALA A 119 10.49 1.31 14.54
C ALA A 119 9.37 1.07 13.51
N ASP A 120 9.67 1.23 12.22
CA ASP A 120 8.74 0.94 11.12
C ASP A 120 8.34 -0.54 11.09
N PHE A 121 9.30 -1.45 11.27
CA PHE A 121 9.04 -2.89 11.33
C PHE A 121 8.10 -3.26 12.49
N ILE A 122 8.37 -2.76 13.69
CA ILE A 122 7.51 -2.99 14.87
C ILE A 122 6.11 -2.38 14.63
N ALA A 123 6.06 -1.18 14.04
CA ALA A 123 4.81 -0.52 13.71
C ALA A 123 3.97 -1.32 12.71
N CYS A 124 4.59 -2.00 11.74
CA CYS A 124 3.89 -2.90 10.81
C CYS A 124 3.24 -4.09 11.53
N ILE A 125 3.93 -4.71 12.50
CA ILE A 125 3.37 -5.81 13.30
C ILE A 125 2.15 -5.33 14.10
N ILE A 126 2.28 -4.16 14.76
CA ILE A 126 1.20 -3.56 15.52
C ILE A 126 0.03 -3.17 14.59
N GLY A 127 0.35 -2.62 13.42
CA GLY A 127 -0.59 -2.21 12.39
C GLY A 127 -1.51 -3.34 11.94
N ASN A 128 -0.96 -4.55 11.78
CA ASN A 128 -1.76 -5.74 11.46
C ASN A 128 -2.86 -5.98 12.50
N VAL A 129 -2.54 -5.95 13.79
CA VAL A 129 -3.52 -6.14 14.87
C VAL A 129 -4.52 -4.98 14.95
N ILE A 130 -4.09 -3.74 14.72
CA ILE A 130 -4.95 -2.56 14.73
C ILE A 130 -5.93 -2.59 13.55
N SER A 131 -5.49 -3.09 12.39
CA SER A 131 -6.30 -3.16 11.17
C SER A 131 -7.56 -4.01 11.34
N GLU A 132 -7.52 -5.03 12.22
CA GLU A 132 -8.68 -5.86 12.53
C GLU A 132 -9.68 -5.14 13.46
N LYS A 133 -9.23 -4.17 14.27
CA LYS A 133 -10.06 -3.47 15.27
C LYS A 133 -10.72 -2.22 14.70
N PHE A 134 -10.00 -1.41 13.94
CA PHE A 134 -10.51 -0.16 13.38
C PHE A 134 -11.15 -0.35 12.01
N THR A 135 -11.93 0.63 11.56
CA THR A 135 -12.44 0.63 10.19
C THR A 135 -11.35 1.07 9.22
N ARG A 136 -11.33 0.50 8.02
CA ARG A 136 -10.21 0.65 7.07
C ARG A 136 -10.11 2.08 6.56
N ARG A 137 -11.24 2.73 6.33
CA ARG A 137 -11.29 4.14 5.91
C ARG A 137 -10.72 5.07 6.98
N VAL A 138 -11.13 4.90 8.24
CA VAL A 138 -10.67 5.76 9.34
C VAL A 138 -9.18 5.54 9.59
N LEU A 139 -8.71 4.30 9.59
CA LEU A 139 -7.31 3.99 9.82
C LEU A 139 -6.43 4.53 8.68
N LEU A 140 -6.82 4.35 7.42
CA LEU A 140 -6.09 4.89 6.26
C LEU A 140 -6.00 6.42 6.31
N LEU A 141 -7.13 7.12 6.52
CA LEU A 141 -7.15 8.59 6.50
C LEU A 141 -6.41 9.20 7.69
N SER A 142 -6.63 8.67 8.90
CA SER A 142 -5.94 9.16 10.10
C SER A 142 -4.43 8.95 10.03
N SER A 143 -4.00 7.76 9.61
CA SER A 143 -2.58 7.46 9.42
C SER A 143 -1.96 8.28 8.29
N ALA A 144 -2.65 8.50 7.17
CA ALA A 144 -2.16 9.34 6.07
C ALA A 144 -2.01 10.82 6.48
N ILE A 145 -2.95 11.34 7.28
CA ILE A 145 -2.85 12.68 7.87
C ILE A 145 -1.66 12.75 8.82
N GLY A 146 -1.51 11.77 9.73
CA GLY A 146 -0.35 11.66 10.61
C GLY A 146 0.97 11.63 9.84
N ASN A 147 1.03 10.84 8.77
CA ASN A 147 2.18 10.72 7.88
C ASN A 147 2.57 12.07 7.26
N THR A 148 1.58 12.80 6.76
CA THR A 148 1.78 14.13 6.15
C THR A 148 2.23 15.15 7.19
N ILE A 149 1.68 15.13 8.40
CA ILE A 149 2.09 15.99 9.51
C ILE A 149 3.53 15.69 9.92
N CYS A 150 3.93 14.42 9.99
CA CYS A 150 5.30 14.03 10.31
C CYS A 150 6.30 14.53 9.26
N LEU A 151 5.96 14.43 7.97
CA LEU A 151 6.81 15.01 6.91
C LEU A 151 6.89 16.54 6.97
N LEU A 152 5.77 17.21 7.23
CA LEU A 152 5.77 18.66 7.45
C LEU A 152 6.63 19.03 8.66
N GLY A 153 6.53 18.26 9.74
CA GLY A 153 7.37 18.38 10.93
C GLY A 153 8.85 18.26 10.60
N TYR A 154 9.23 17.24 9.83
CA TYR A 154 10.61 17.07 9.35
C TYR A 154 11.11 18.31 8.59
N VAL A 155 10.32 18.83 7.64
CA VAL A 155 10.70 20.04 6.87
C VAL A 155 10.84 21.26 7.77
N VAL A 156 9.93 21.45 8.72
CA VAL A 156 9.95 22.61 9.63
C VAL A 156 11.11 22.51 10.62
N PHE A 157 11.32 21.37 11.26
CA PHE A 157 12.37 21.18 12.26
C PHE A 157 13.77 21.23 11.65
N ASP A 158 13.96 20.70 10.43
CA ASP A 158 15.21 20.90 9.69
C ASP A 158 15.52 22.38 9.51
N ARG A 159 14.55 23.16 9.01
CA ARG A 159 14.76 24.59 8.77
C ARG A 159 15.00 25.37 10.05
N LEU A 160 14.29 25.05 11.12
CA LEU A 160 14.54 25.66 12.42
C LEU A 160 15.89 25.25 13.01
N ALA A 161 16.36 24.03 12.75
CA ALA A 161 17.70 23.58 13.15
C ALA A 161 18.79 24.37 12.43
N PHE A 162 18.61 24.62 11.13
CA PHE A 162 19.56 25.39 10.32
C PHE A 162 19.63 26.87 10.71
N TYR A 163 18.50 27.52 11.02
CA TYR A 163 18.45 28.97 11.25
C TYR A 163 18.47 29.40 12.73
N VAL A 164 18.02 28.57 13.66
CA VAL A 164 17.73 28.99 15.04
C VAL A 164 18.49 28.18 16.09
N TYR A 165 18.25 26.87 16.17
CA TYR A 165 18.81 26.02 17.23
C TYR A 165 19.23 24.64 16.70
N ASP A 166 20.53 24.35 16.70
CA ASP A 166 21.08 23.05 16.25
C ASP A 166 20.45 21.84 16.97
N SER A 167 20.04 21.99 18.24
CA SER A 167 19.34 20.94 19.01
C SER A 167 18.03 20.46 18.38
N LEU A 168 17.44 21.21 17.45
CA LEU A 168 16.20 20.82 16.78
C LEU A 168 16.41 19.71 15.74
N LYS A 169 17.66 19.39 15.35
CA LYS A 169 17.97 18.26 14.47
C LYS A 169 17.48 16.92 15.01
N TYR A 170 17.46 16.74 16.33
CA TYR A 170 16.92 15.54 16.97
C TYR A 170 15.39 15.43 16.76
N LEU A 171 14.67 16.55 16.72
CA LEU A 171 13.24 16.55 16.40
C LEU A 171 12.97 16.19 14.94
N SER A 172 13.87 16.58 14.02
CA SER A 172 13.80 16.15 12.61
C SER A 172 13.92 14.63 12.48
N VAL A 173 14.84 14.00 13.21
CA VAL A 173 14.98 12.54 13.26
C VAL A 173 13.72 11.89 13.83
N ILE A 174 13.23 12.39 14.97
CA ILE A 174 12.00 11.89 15.59
C ILE A 174 10.82 11.98 14.62
N SER A 175 10.74 13.03 13.81
CA SER A 175 9.68 13.21 12.80
C SER A 175 9.74 12.15 11.71
N ILE A 176 10.94 11.78 11.23
CA ILE A 176 11.11 10.67 10.26
C ILE A 176 10.80 9.31 10.92
N VAL A 177 11.18 9.10 12.18
CA VAL A 177 10.83 7.88 12.91
C VAL A 177 9.31 7.75 13.07
N LEU A 178 8.62 8.84 13.47
CA LEU A 178 7.17 8.87 13.56
C LEU A 178 6.50 8.69 12.19
N TYR A 179 7.09 9.23 11.12
CA TYR A 179 6.64 8.98 9.75
C TYR A 179 6.60 7.48 9.45
N GLY A 180 7.69 6.75 9.70
CA GLY A 180 7.73 5.29 9.57
C GLY A 180 6.67 4.59 10.42
N ILE A 181 6.54 4.98 11.69
CA ILE A 181 5.53 4.39 12.59
C ILE A 181 4.10 4.60 12.04
N THR A 182 3.76 5.80 11.60
CA THR A 182 2.42 6.08 11.04
C THR A 182 2.16 5.34 9.73
N TYR A 183 3.21 5.16 8.92
CA TYR A 183 3.15 4.35 7.71
C TYR A 183 2.84 2.88 8.04
N GLY A 184 3.61 2.27 8.94
CA GLY A 184 3.46 0.86 9.31
C GLY A 184 2.14 0.54 10.00
N ILE A 185 1.61 1.45 10.83
CA ILE A 185 0.34 1.22 11.56
C ILE A 185 -0.87 1.09 10.62
N GLY A 186 -0.90 1.82 9.51
CA GLY A 186 -2.14 1.96 8.75
C GLY A 186 -1.98 2.19 7.26
N VAL A 187 -1.15 3.15 6.86
CA VAL A 187 -1.08 3.57 5.45
C VAL A 187 -0.63 2.39 4.59
N GLY A 188 0.49 1.76 4.95
CA GLY A 188 1.13 0.67 4.23
C GLY A 188 0.17 -0.47 3.85
N PRO A 189 -0.22 -1.32 4.81
CA PRO A 189 -1.01 -2.51 4.50
C PRO A 189 -2.36 -2.16 3.87
N ILE A 190 -3.05 -1.13 4.36
CA ILE A 190 -4.42 -0.83 3.88
C ILE A 190 -4.41 -0.37 2.42
N SER A 191 -3.48 0.49 2.01
CA SER A 191 -3.48 0.97 0.62
C SER A 191 -3.23 -0.14 -0.40
N TYR A 192 -2.47 -1.19 -0.04
CA TYR A 192 -2.28 -2.35 -0.91
C TYR A 192 -3.54 -3.20 -1.02
N PHE A 193 -4.28 -3.39 0.08
CA PHE A 193 -5.48 -4.23 0.09
C PHE A 193 -6.74 -3.52 -0.39
N ILE A 194 -6.90 -2.23 -0.13
CA ILE A 194 -8.14 -1.49 -0.39
C ILE A 194 -8.57 -1.57 -1.86
N THR A 195 -7.60 -1.56 -2.78
CA THR A 195 -7.83 -1.71 -4.23
C THR A 195 -8.53 -3.03 -4.55
N SER A 196 -8.18 -4.12 -3.88
CA SER A 196 -8.82 -5.42 -4.10
C SER A 196 -10.24 -5.50 -3.55
N GLU A 197 -10.55 -4.73 -2.49
CA GLU A 197 -11.86 -4.74 -1.83
C GLU A 197 -12.92 -3.90 -2.55
N ILE A 198 -12.50 -2.80 -3.17
CA ILE A 198 -13.41 -1.90 -3.91
C ILE A 198 -13.62 -2.32 -5.37
N THR A 199 -12.84 -3.29 -5.85
CA THR A 199 -12.87 -3.72 -7.24
C THR A 199 -13.73 -4.97 -7.42
N SER A 200 -14.55 -4.99 -8.46
CA SER A 200 -15.29 -6.18 -8.89
C SER A 200 -14.35 -7.34 -9.21
N GLN A 201 -14.69 -8.55 -8.75
CA GLN A 201 -13.86 -9.76 -8.86
C GLN A 201 -13.32 -9.99 -10.28
N GLN A 202 -14.18 -9.89 -11.29
CA GLN A 202 -13.84 -10.03 -12.73
C GLN A 202 -12.70 -9.10 -13.22
N HIS A 203 -12.49 -7.94 -12.59
CA HIS A 203 -11.50 -6.94 -13.01
C HIS A 203 -10.41 -6.71 -11.95
N ARG A 204 -10.45 -7.45 -10.84
CA ARG A 204 -9.58 -7.25 -9.68
C ARG A 204 -8.11 -7.39 -10.05
N ALA A 205 -7.74 -8.49 -10.72
CA ALA A 205 -6.35 -8.75 -11.11
C ALA A 205 -5.80 -7.67 -12.06
N LEU A 206 -6.60 -7.22 -13.03
CA LEU A 206 -6.21 -6.18 -13.98
C LEU A 206 -6.02 -4.82 -13.28
N ILE A 207 -6.99 -4.39 -12.48
CA ILE A 207 -6.92 -3.09 -11.79
C ILE A 207 -5.77 -3.09 -10.78
N GLN A 208 -5.60 -4.15 -10.00
CA GLN A 208 -4.58 -4.25 -8.98
C GLN A 208 -3.17 -4.26 -9.58
N SER A 209 -2.94 -5.02 -10.66
CA SER A 209 -1.64 -5.03 -11.36
C SER A 209 -1.30 -3.67 -11.95
N MET A 210 -2.28 -2.97 -12.54
CA MET A 210 -2.07 -1.61 -13.06
C MET A 210 -1.79 -0.58 -11.96
N VAL A 211 -2.56 -0.62 -10.88
CA VAL A 211 -2.35 0.25 -9.71
C VAL A 211 -0.95 0.03 -9.13
N PHE A 212 -0.52 -1.22 -9.00
CA PHE A 212 0.81 -1.56 -8.53
C PHE A 212 1.92 -1.14 -9.51
N ALA A 213 1.71 -1.28 -10.81
CA ALA A 213 2.64 -0.82 -11.84
C ALA A 213 2.82 0.70 -11.79
N VAL A 214 1.72 1.45 -11.67
CA VAL A 214 1.76 2.91 -11.49
C VAL A 214 2.52 3.28 -10.22
N ASN A 215 2.22 2.63 -9.09
CA ASN A 215 2.94 2.88 -7.84
C ASN A 215 4.45 2.58 -7.95
N THR A 216 4.81 1.47 -8.59
CA THR A 216 6.21 1.09 -8.79
C THR A 216 6.94 2.11 -9.66
N LEU A 217 6.30 2.55 -10.74
CA LEU A 217 6.84 3.59 -11.62
C LEU A 217 6.97 4.93 -10.89
N SER A 218 5.96 5.34 -10.12
CA SER A 218 6.01 6.53 -9.26
C SER A 218 7.15 6.43 -8.25
N GLY A 219 7.31 5.29 -7.57
CA GLY A 219 8.39 5.06 -6.62
C GLY A 219 9.77 5.12 -7.27
N PHE A 220 9.93 4.56 -8.47
CA PHE A 220 11.16 4.65 -9.26
C PHE A 220 11.50 6.10 -9.64
N VAL A 221 10.53 6.84 -10.19
CA VAL A 221 10.70 8.25 -10.57
C VAL A 221 11.05 9.10 -9.36
N LEU A 222 10.30 8.95 -8.26
CA LEU A 222 10.58 9.68 -7.02
C LEU A 222 11.96 9.32 -6.48
N GLY A 223 12.33 8.03 -6.43
CA GLY A 223 13.67 7.59 -6.03
C GLY A 223 14.80 8.27 -6.81
N LEU A 224 14.65 8.42 -8.14
CA LEU A 224 15.63 9.11 -8.98
C LEU A 224 15.66 10.63 -8.79
N VAL A 225 14.50 11.27 -8.58
CA VAL A 225 14.38 12.74 -8.49
C VAL A 225 14.72 13.27 -7.11
N THR A 226 14.54 12.47 -6.06
CA THR A 226 14.62 12.94 -4.66
C THR A 226 16.00 13.48 -4.29
N LEU A 227 17.06 12.72 -4.57
CA LEU A 227 18.41 13.12 -4.19
C LEU A 227 18.90 14.36 -5.00
N PRO A 228 18.72 14.44 -6.34
CA PRO A 228 18.99 15.67 -7.09
C PRO A 228 18.18 16.88 -6.60
N ALA A 229 16.89 16.70 -6.31
CA ALA A 229 16.05 17.78 -5.81
C ALA A 229 16.48 18.24 -4.42
N TYR A 230 16.90 17.31 -3.56
CA TYR A 230 17.48 17.59 -2.25
C TYR A 230 18.77 18.38 -2.36
N ASN A 231 19.67 18.03 -3.28
CA ASN A 231 20.91 18.79 -3.46
C ASN A 231 20.68 20.21 -3.98
N TRP A 232 19.59 20.45 -4.71
CA TRP A 232 19.32 21.77 -5.31
C TRP A 232 18.54 22.72 -4.38
N ILE A 233 17.50 22.23 -3.70
CA ILE A 233 16.59 23.06 -2.86
C ILE A 233 16.64 22.63 -1.38
N GLY A 234 17.45 21.64 -1.02
CA GLY A 234 17.50 21.06 0.31
C GLY A 234 16.19 20.37 0.67
N VAL A 235 15.85 20.41 1.96
CA VAL A 235 14.64 19.80 2.53
C VAL A 235 13.32 20.34 1.95
N TRP A 236 13.34 21.49 1.26
CA TRP A 236 12.14 22.01 0.58
C TRP A 236 11.66 21.10 -0.55
N SER A 237 12.53 20.22 -1.09
CA SER A 237 12.16 19.25 -2.14
C SER A 237 11.04 18.30 -1.70
N PHE A 238 10.90 18.03 -0.40
CA PHE A 238 9.86 17.15 0.13
C PHE A 238 8.45 17.73 0.00
N LEU A 239 8.31 19.06 -0.12
CA LEU A 239 7.00 19.70 -0.31
C LEU A 239 6.34 19.34 -1.64
N PRO A 240 6.93 19.66 -2.82
CA PRO A 240 6.34 19.33 -4.11
C PRO A 240 6.36 17.82 -4.41
N LEU A 241 7.33 17.07 -3.87
CA LEU A 241 7.47 15.64 -4.16
C LEU A 241 6.50 14.76 -3.37
N TYR A 242 6.25 15.07 -2.09
CA TYR A 242 5.48 14.19 -1.21
C TYR A 242 4.31 14.87 -0.52
N ILE A 243 4.52 16.02 0.10
CA ILE A 243 3.51 16.63 0.99
C ILE A 243 2.31 17.14 0.18
N ILE A 244 2.54 17.94 -0.86
CA ILE A 244 1.46 18.48 -1.70
C ILE A 244 0.67 17.35 -2.38
N PRO A 245 1.32 16.36 -3.05
CA PRO A 245 0.61 15.20 -3.60
C PRO A 245 -0.17 14.42 -2.54
N SER A 246 0.41 14.19 -1.35
CA SER A 246 -0.26 13.45 -0.26
C SER A 246 -1.52 14.15 0.22
N ILE A 247 -1.49 15.49 0.40
CA ILE A 247 -2.67 16.27 0.79
C ILE A 247 -3.77 16.15 -0.26
N LEU A 248 -3.44 16.27 -1.54
CA LEU A 248 -4.42 16.12 -2.63
C LEU A 248 -5.03 14.72 -2.65
N CYS A 249 -4.22 13.69 -2.44
CA CYS A 249 -4.69 12.31 -2.34
C CYS A 249 -5.63 12.13 -1.13
N ILE A 250 -5.25 12.63 0.05
CA ILE A 250 -6.06 12.55 1.28
C ILE A 250 -7.42 13.24 1.08
N ILE A 251 -7.44 14.43 0.49
CA ILE A 251 -8.70 15.16 0.23
C ILE A 251 -9.60 14.32 -0.68
N TYR A 252 -9.06 13.77 -1.77
CA TYR A 252 -9.86 12.96 -2.68
C TYR A 252 -10.39 11.69 -2.00
N LEU A 253 -9.54 10.99 -1.26
CA LEU A 253 -9.92 9.78 -0.53
C LEU A 253 -10.95 10.08 0.56
N TYR A 254 -10.85 11.22 1.25
CA TYR A 254 -11.82 11.61 2.26
C TYR A 254 -13.25 11.67 1.70
N TYR A 255 -13.45 12.21 0.50
CA TYR A 255 -14.77 12.30 -0.13
C TYR A 255 -15.22 11.01 -0.83
N ASN A 256 -14.29 10.30 -1.48
CA ASN A 256 -14.63 9.22 -2.42
C ASN A 256 -14.43 7.80 -1.88
N LEU A 257 -13.65 7.60 -0.82
CA LEU A 257 -13.36 6.28 -0.28
C LEU A 257 -14.57 5.72 0.49
N PRO A 258 -15.17 4.60 0.05
CA PRO A 258 -16.20 3.92 0.82
C PRO A 258 -15.60 3.18 2.02
N GLU A 259 -16.43 2.88 3.02
CA GLU A 259 -16.04 1.98 4.09
C GLU A 259 -16.10 0.52 3.60
N THR A 260 -15.01 -0.24 3.75
CA THR A 260 -14.92 -1.62 3.23
C THR A 260 -14.99 -2.68 4.33
N LYS A 261 -14.79 -2.30 5.60
CA LYS A 261 -14.76 -3.28 6.69
C LYS A 261 -16.11 -3.97 6.88
N GLY A 262 -16.11 -5.30 6.80
CA GLY A 262 -17.27 -6.16 7.10
C GLY A 262 -18.42 -6.03 6.11
N ARG A 263 -18.16 -5.53 4.89
CA ARG A 263 -19.16 -5.39 3.83
C ARG A 263 -18.86 -6.31 2.68
N GLU A 264 -19.91 -6.89 2.09
CA GLU A 264 -19.78 -7.62 0.85
C GLU A 264 -19.38 -6.67 -0.29
N ILE A 265 -18.56 -7.18 -1.21
CA ILE A 265 -18.10 -6.43 -2.39
C ILE A 265 -19.31 -5.91 -3.17
N ALA A 266 -20.38 -6.71 -3.30
CA ALA A 266 -21.61 -6.33 -3.99
C ALA A 266 -22.24 -5.03 -3.44
N ASP A 267 -22.22 -4.82 -2.12
CA ASP A 267 -22.79 -3.64 -1.49
C ASP A 267 -21.89 -2.41 -1.63
N ILE A 268 -20.57 -2.59 -1.56
CA ILE A 268 -19.59 -1.52 -1.85
C ILE A 268 -19.76 -1.03 -3.30
N LEU A 269 -19.94 -1.97 -4.24
CA LEU A 269 -20.19 -1.67 -5.65
C LEU A 269 -21.50 -0.90 -5.86
N ARG A 270 -22.55 -1.19 -5.10
CA ARG A 270 -23.83 -0.46 -5.13
C ARG A 270 -23.66 0.97 -4.62
N ASP A 271 -22.97 1.17 -3.50
CA ASP A 271 -22.69 2.49 -2.95
C ASP A 271 -21.84 3.34 -3.91
N MET A 272 -20.86 2.73 -4.56
CA MET A 272 -20.04 3.40 -5.58
C MET A 272 -20.81 3.76 -6.85
N LYS A 273 -21.87 3.03 -7.21
CA LYS A 273 -22.73 3.35 -8.36
C LYS A 273 -23.72 4.48 -8.08
N ARG A 274 -24.08 4.71 -6.81
CA ARG A 274 -25.03 5.76 -6.39
C ARG A 274 -24.40 7.16 -6.24
N LYS A 275 -23.07 7.24 -6.09
CA LYS A 275 -22.30 8.49 -5.90
C LYS A 275 -21.43 8.83 -7.11
#